data_AF-A0A367FKZ8-F1
#
_entry.id   AF-A0A367FKZ8-F1
#
_cell.length_a   1.000
_cell.length_b   1.000
_cell.length_c   1.000
_cell.angle_alpha   90.00
_cell.angle_beta   90.00
_cell.angle_gamma   90.00
#
_symmetry.space_group_name_H-M   'P 1'
#
loop_
_entity.id
_entity.type
_entity.pdbx_description
1 polymer ?
#
loop_
_entity_poly.entity_id
_entity_poly.type
_entity_poly.pdbx_seq_one_letter_code
_entity_poly.pdbx_strand_id
1 'polypeptide(L)'
;MSAERARALAEEYFNGPLAAEEATEVGLYAFEGGYVAWPKVPEPEDPSVLPDVAGGGCIVIDKVTGELSIRPLLTPEAVAEQWPGHRPR
;
A
#
# COMPACT_ATOMS: atom_id res chain seq x y z
N MET A 1 12.47 -5.88 -9.32
CA MET A 1 12.41 -5.61 -7.87
C MET A 1 11.97 -6.85 -7.08
N SER A 2 12.53 -7.08 -5.89
CA SER A 2 12.14 -8.18 -4.97
C SER A 2 11.00 -7.77 -4.03
N ALA A 3 10.30 -8.76 -3.47
CA ALA A 3 9.22 -8.52 -2.50
C ALA A 3 9.73 -7.86 -1.21
N GLU A 4 10.95 -8.21 -0.77
CA GLU A 4 11.62 -7.58 0.38
C GLU A 4 11.86 -6.09 0.14
N ARG A 5 12.38 -5.72 -1.04
CA ARG A 5 12.61 -4.31 -1.38
C ARG A 5 11.30 -3.55 -1.51
N ALA A 6 10.27 -4.17 -2.08
CA ALA A 6 8.93 -3.57 -2.19
C ALA A 6 8.31 -3.33 -0.81
N ARG A 7 8.44 -4.30 0.11
CA ARG A 7 8.00 -4.15 1.51
C ARG A 7 8.72 -2.99 2.20
N ALA A 8 10.05 -2.92 2.10
CA ALA A 8 10.81 -1.83 2.70
C ALA A 8 10.38 -0.45 2.17
N LEU A 9 10.13 -0.32 0.85
CA LEU A 9 9.61 0.93 0.27
C LEU A 9 8.21 1.28 0.77
N ALA A 10 7.35 0.28 0.93
CA ALA A 10 6.00 0.51 1.43
C ALA A 10 5.99 0.90 2.91
N GLU A 11 6.80 0.24 3.73
CA GLU A 11 6.98 0.58 5.15
C GLU A 11 7.56 1.98 5.31
N GLU A 12 8.56 2.35 4.51
CA GLU A 12 9.09 3.72 4.49
C GLU A 12 8.03 4.75 4.10
N TYR A 13 7.20 4.44 3.09
CA TYR A 13 6.14 5.35 2.64
C TYR A 13 5.05 5.56 3.70
N PHE A 14 4.57 4.48 4.33
CA PHE A 14 3.46 4.56 5.29
C PHE A 14 3.90 4.91 6.72
N ASN A 15 5.06 4.43 7.15
CA ASN A 15 5.52 4.54 8.54
C ASN A 15 6.76 5.43 8.71
N GLY A 16 7.39 5.92 7.63
CA GLY A 16 8.61 6.71 7.70
C GLY A 16 8.64 7.84 8.76
N PRO A 17 7.55 8.62 8.94
CA PRO A 17 7.52 9.67 9.96
C PRO A 17 7.04 9.22 11.35
N LEU A 18 6.59 7.97 11.52
CA LEU A 18 5.98 7.46 12.75
C LEU A 18 7.02 6.90 13.71
N ALA A 19 6.74 6.96 15.02
CA ALA A 19 7.49 6.18 15.99
C ALA A 19 7.25 4.68 15.74
N ALA A 20 8.22 3.83 16.11
CA ALA A 20 8.11 2.38 15.90
C ALA A 20 6.87 1.76 16.57
N GLU A 21 6.40 2.35 17.66
CA GLU A 21 5.22 1.93 18.42
C GLU A 21 3.90 2.28 17.72
N GLU A 22 3.92 3.25 16.81
CA GLU A 22 2.78 3.73 16.02
C GLU A 22 2.79 3.14 14.59
N ALA A 23 3.85 2.40 14.24
CA ALA A 23 4.01 1.82 12.92
C ALA A 23 2.90 0.80 12.63
N THR A 24 2.22 0.99 11.51
CA THR A 24 1.16 0.09 11.07
C THR A 24 1.73 -1.05 10.23
N GLU A 25 1.19 -2.25 10.38
CA GLU A 25 1.57 -3.38 9.53
C GLU A 25 1.20 -3.07 8.06
N VAL A 26 2.09 -3.37 7.11
CA VAL A 26 1.83 -3.12 5.69
C VAL A 26 1.51 -4.43 4.96
N GLY A 27 0.31 -4.49 4.39
CA GLY A 27 -0.09 -5.53 3.44
C GLY A 27 0.63 -5.36 2.11
N LEU A 28 0.99 -6.48 1.47
CA LEU A 28 1.66 -6.49 0.18
C LEU A 28 1.07 -7.58 -0.70
N TYR A 29 0.67 -7.20 -1.91
CA TYR A 29 0.17 -8.10 -2.95
C TYR A 29 1.04 -7.99 -4.19
N ALA A 30 1.57 -9.11 -4.67
CA ALA A 30 2.43 -9.15 -5.84
C ALA A 30 1.60 -9.43 -7.11
N PHE A 31 1.90 -8.72 -8.19
CA PHE A 31 1.33 -8.97 -9.51
C PHE A 31 2.41 -8.81 -10.60
N GLU A 32 2.05 -9.03 -11.87
CA GLU A 32 3.03 -9.02 -12.97
C GLU A 32 3.82 -7.70 -13.07
N GLY A 33 3.11 -6.57 -12.98
CA GLY A 33 3.66 -5.23 -13.14
C GLY A 33 4.30 -4.62 -11.89
N GLY A 34 4.16 -5.23 -10.71
CA GLY A 34 4.50 -4.54 -9.47
C GLY A 34 3.98 -5.19 -8.20
N TYR A 35 3.82 -4.33 -7.21
CA TYR A 35 3.23 -4.68 -5.93
C TYR A 35 2.18 -3.64 -5.55
N VAL A 36 1.05 -4.09 -5.01
CA VAL A 36 0.09 -3.22 -4.33
C VAL A 36 0.40 -3.29 -2.84
N ALA A 37 0.51 -2.15 -2.18
CA ALA A 37 0.75 -2.07 -0.74
C ALA A 37 -0.26 -1.15 -0.05
N TRP A 38 -0.69 -1.53 1.14
CA TRP A 38 -1.68 -0.79 1.93
C TRP A 38 -1.41 -0.95 3.43
N PRO A 39 -1.78 0.03 4.27
CA PRO A 39 -1.72 -0.12 5.71
C PRO A 39 -2.82 -1.08 6.17
N LYS A 40 -2.48 -2.04 7.02
CA LYS A 40 -3.42 -2.88 7.75
C LYS A 40 -3.79 -2.19 9.06
N VAL A 41 -4.76 -1.31 8.99
CA VAL A 41 -5.31 -0.68 10.19
C VAL A 41 -6.15 -1.74 10.93
N PRO A 42 -5.92 -1.95 12.23
CA PRO A 42 -6.77 -2.85 13.02
C PRO A 42 -8.21 -2.33 12.99
N GLU A 43 -9.16 -3.24 12.79
CA GLU A 43 -10.58 -2.90 12.90
C GLU A 43 -10.91 -2.55 14.35
N PRO A 44 -11.72 -1.50 14.61
CA PRO A 44 -12.19 -1.20 15.96
C PRO A 44 -12.94 -2.39 16.55
N GLU A 45 -12.72 -2.69 17.83
CA GLU A 45 -13.47 -3.75 18.52
C GLU A 45 -14.98 -3.44 18.59
N ASP A 46 -15.33 -2.16 18.65
CA ASP A 46 -16.71 -1.68 18.60
C ASP A 46 -17.05 -1.12 17.20
N PRO A 47 -17.92 -1.79 16.43
CA PRO A 47 -18.28 -1.35 15.08
C PRO A 47 -19.11 -0.06 15.04
N SER A 48 -19.56 0.46 16.18
CA SER A 48 -20.22 1.77 16.28
C SER A 48 -19.23 2.93 16.35
N VAL A 49 -17.94 2.65 16.61
CA VAL A 49 -16.87 3.64 16.60
C VAL A 49 -16.49 3.94 15.16
N LEU A 50 -16.54 5.22 14.79
CA LEU A 50 -16.12 5.67 13.47
C LEU A 50 -14.60 5.54 13.33
N PRO A 51 -14.09 5.19 12.14
CA PRO A 51 -12.67 5.19 11.90
C PRO A 51 -12.13 6.62 11.97
N ASP A 52 -10.93 6.78 12.52
CA ASP A 52 -10.23 8.07 12.58
C ASP A 52 -9.94 8.63 11.18
N VAL A 53 -9.79 7.75 10.18
CA VAL A 53 -9.54 8.09 8.79
C VAL A 53 -10.59 7.47 7.88
N ALA A 54 -11.35 8.32 7.19
CA ALA A 54 -12.27 7.89 6.14
C ALA A 54 -11.54 7.81 4.79
N GLY A 55 -11.68 6.69 4.07
CA GLY A 55 -11.20 6.57 2.69
C GLY A 55 -9.69 6.49 2.54
N GLY A 56 -9.05 5.55 3.25
CA GLY A 56 -7.62 5.28 3.12
C GLY A 56 -7.15 5.05 1.68
N GLY A 57 -5.82 5.04 1.49
CA GLY A 57 -5.20 4.81 0.19
C GLY A 57 -4.33 3.56 0.18
N CYS A 58 -4.06 3.06 -1.02
CA CYS A 58 -3.00 2.11 -1.27
C CYS A 58 -2.01 2.71 -2.28
N ILE A 59 -0.82 2.11 -2.38
CA ILE A 59 0.17 2.46 -3.39
C ILE A 59 0.43 1.28 -4.31
N VAL A 60 0.74 1.57 -5.56
CA VAL A 60 1.35 0.63 -6.49
C VAL A 60 2.84 0.95 -6.61
N ILE A 61 3.68 -0.07 -6.48
CA ILE A 61 5.13 0.00 -6.62
C ILE A 61 5.51 -0.68 -7.93
N ASP A 62 6.00 0.09 -8.91
CA ASP A 62 6.42 -0.42 -10.21
C ASP A 62 7.61 -1.39 -10.07
N LYS A 63 7.50 -2.61 -10.62
CA LYS A 63 8.53 -3.65 -10.47
C LYS A 63 9.87 -3.31 -11.13
N VAL A 64 9.83 -2.48 -12.18
CA VAL A 64 10.98 -2.09 -13.01
C VAL A 64 11.69 -0.88 -12.39
N THR A 65 10.94 0.18 -12.06
CA THR A 65 11.53 1.45 -11.60
C THR A 65 11.52 1.64 -10.10
N GLY A 66 10.62 0.97 -9.39
CA GLY A 66 10.37 1.23 -7.97
C GLY A 66 9.55 2.52 -7.72
N GLU A 67 9.02 3.16 -8.77
CA GLU A 67 8.17 4.35 -8.61
C GLU A 67 6.86 4.02 -7.90
N LEU A 68 6.39 4.97 -7.09
CA LEU A 68 5.16 4.86 -6.32
C LEU A 68 4.01 5.60 -7.02
N SER A 69 2.85 4.93 -7.11
CA SER A 69 1.60 5.51 -7.60
C SER A 69 0.51 5.37 -6.55
N ILE A 70 -0.05 6.49 -6.10
CA ILE A 70 -1.13 6.52 -5.11
C ILE A 70 -2.45 6.12 -5.77
N ARG A 71 -3.23 5.25 -5.13
CA ARG A 71 -4.52 4.73 -5.62
C ARG A 71 -5.56 4.71 -4.50
N PRO A 72 -6.87 4.80 -4.84
CA PRO A 72 -7.93 4.55 -3.88
C PRO A 72 -7.79 3.16 -3.27
N LEU A 73 -8.16 3.00 -1.99
CA LEU A 73 -8.16 1.70 -1.32
C LEU A 73 -9.31 0.82 -1.84
N LEU A 74 -9.02 0.08 -2.91
CA LEU A 74 -9.81 -1.03 -3.41
C LEU A 74 -9.13 -2.36 -3.03
N THR A 75 -9.75 -3.49 -3.38
CA THR A 75 -9.08 -4.79 -3.28
C THR A 75 -7.77 -4.78 -4.08
N PRO A 76 -6.69 -5.39 -3.57
CA PRO A 76 -5.39 -5.33 -4.25
C PRO A 76 -5.44 -5.94 -5.66
N GLU A 77 -6.31 -6.92 -5.90
CA GLU A 77 -6.58 -7.48 -7.22
C GLU A 77 -7.18 -6.44 -8.16
N ALA A 78 -8.20 -5.69 -7.74
CA ALA A 78 -8.82 -4.65 -8.57
C ALA A 78 -7.84 -3.51 -8.88
N VAL A 79 -6.97 -3.15 -7.93
CA VAL A 79 -5.91 -2.16 -8.16
C VAL A 79 -4.90 -2.68 -9.19
N ALA A 80 -4.50 -3.94 -9.09
CA ALA A 80 -3.60 -4.58 -10.04
C ALA A 80 -4.20 -4.68 -11.45
N GLU A 81 -5.48 -5.04 -11.58
CA GLU A 81 -6.20 -5.07 -12.87
C GLU A 81 -6.28 -3.70 -13.54
N GLN A 82 -6.40 -2.62 -12.75
CA GLN A 82 -6.43 -1.25 -13.25
C GLN A 82 -5.04 -0.63 -13.43
N TRP A 83 -3.96 -1.41 -13.33
CA TRP A 83 -2.61 -0.90 -13.55
C TRP A 83 -2.37 -0.71 -15.05
N PRO A 84 -2.14 0.53 -15.54
CA PRO A 84 -1.98 0.78 -16.97
C PRO A 84 -0.64 0.29 -17.55
N GLY A 85 0.16 -0.43 -16.74
CA GLY A 85 1.54 -0.79 -17.06
C GLY A 85 2.53 0.34 -16.80
N HIS A 86 3.81 0.04 -17.00
CA HIS A 86 4.86 1.03 -16.94
C HIS A 86 4.67 2.07 -18.05
N ARG A 87 4.47 3.32 -17.67
CA ARG A 87 4.55 4.47 -18.59
C ARG A 87 5.75 5.30 -18.16
N PRO A 88 6.79 5.42 -19.01
CA PRO A 88 7.89 6.34 -18.74
C PRO A 88 7.29 7.73 -18.53
N ARG A 89 7.64 8.38 -17.41
CA ARG A 89 7.37 9.80 -17.21
C ARG A 89 8.23 10.65 -18.12
#